data_AF-A0A7I7VR72-F1
#
_entry.id   AF-A0A7I7VR72-F1
#
_cell.length_a   1.000
_cell.length_b   1.000
_cell.length_c   1.000
_cell.angle_alpha   90.00
_cell.angle_beta   90.00
_cell.angle_gamma   90.00
#
_symmetry.space_group_name_H-M   'P 1'
#
loop_
_entity.id
_entity.type
_entity.pdbx_description
1 polymer ?
#
loop_
_entity_poly.entity_id
_entity_poly.type
_entity_poly.pdbx_seq_one_letter_code
_entity_poly.pdbx_strand_id
1 'polypeptide(L)'
;MVPSPWQATLVEACEKWNEIFGNAFPVVTSDELSMEVGDRSHAKHPRTKDWVVDLRPDCSVRISVQKLRGRKGKFRDYRSGGPPIFASAQTTLRFRALTSGDSGASIWWRVTNTGAHARETGVKQLRGDFFRGKGPDCKSPGDNPSINHESAAYTGAHIIEAFMVRGGRVIAQSEPFRVNVFSRKFPVFRR
;
A
#
# COMPACT_ATOMS: atom_id res chain seq x y z
N MET A 1 9.42 -15.90 22.23
CA MET A 1 10.62 -16.05 21.37
C MET A 1 11.03 -14.65 20.92
N VAL A 2 12.29 -14.26 21.14
CA VAL A 2 12.80 -12.88 20.92
C VAL A 2 13.20 -12.73 19.44
N PRO A 3 12.94 -11.59 18.77
CA PRO A 3 13.46 -11.37 17.40
C PRO A 3 14.98 -11.60 17.38
N SER A 4 15.49 -12.24 16.33
CA SER A 4 16.94 -12.39 16.18
C SER A 4 17.61 -11.01 16.22
N PRO A 5 18.55 -10.76 17.15
CA PRO A 5 19.20 -9.46 17.30
C PRO A 5 19.88 -8.98 15.99
N TRP A 6 20.24 -9.92 15.12
CA TRP A 6 20.87 -9.67 13.82
C TRP A 6 19.94 -9.01 12.79
N GLN A 7 18.63 -9.31 12.80
CA GLN A 7 17.69 -8.70 11.85
C GLN A 7 17.37 -7.24 12.22
N ALA A 8 17.23 -6.95 13.52
CA ALA A 8 17.01 -5.59 14.00
C ALA A 8 18.22 -4.68 13.72
N THR A 9 19.44 -5.20 13.90
CA THR A 9 20.70 -4.47 13.63
C THR A 9 20.95 -4.28 12.13
N LEU A 10 20.64 -5.27 11.29
CA LEU A 10 20.72 -5.14 9.83
C LEU A 10 19.73 -4.09 9.30
N VAL A 11 18.50 -4.08 9.79
CA VAL A 11 17.49 -3.08 9.42
C VAL A 11 17.92 -1.68 9.85
N GLU A 12 18.42 -1.52 11.08
CA GLU A 12 18.95 -0.23 11.56
C GLU A 12 20.13 0.27 10.73
N ALA A 13 21.04 -0.64 10.34
CA ALA A 13 22.14 -0.31 9.45
C ALA A 13 21.60 0.12 8.08
N CYS A 14 20.77 -0.69 7.42
CA CYS A 14 20.22 -0.37 6.11
C CYS A 14 19.36 0.91 6.11
N GLU A 15 18.64 1.20 7.20
CA GLU A 15 17.90 2.46 7.39
C GLU A 15 18.84 3.67 7.45
N LYS A 16 19.89 3.60 8.29
CA LYS A 16 20.89 4.68 8.43
C LYS A 16 21.69 4.89 7.15
N TRP A 17 22.11 3.80 6.49
CA TRP A 17 22.89 3.88 5.26
C TRP A 17 22.05 4.37 4.08
N ASN A 18 20.77 3.98 3.97
CA ASN A 18 19.85 4.57 2.96
C ASN A 18 19.62 6.07 3.19
N GLU A 19 19.63 6.52 4.45
CA GLU A 19 19.48 7.94 4.76
C GLU A 19 20.67 8.77 4.29
N ILE A 20 21.88 8.23 4.39
CA ILE A 20 23.11 8.95 4.02
C ILE A 20 23.43 8.77 2.53
N PHE A 21 23.28 7.56 1.99
CA PHE A 21 23.76 7.20 0.64
C PHE A 21 22.64 6.91 -0.36
N GLY A 22 21.37 7.01 0.06
CA GLY A 22 20.25 6.62 -0.78
C GLY A 22 20.35 5.15 -1.18
N ASN A 23 20.07 4.85 -2.45
CA ASN A 23 19.99 3.47 -2.94
C ASN A 23 21.37 2.82 -3.21
N ALA A 24 22.48 3.47 -2.84
CA ALA A 24 23.84 2.98 -3.09
C ALA A 24 24.32 1.93 -2.07
N PHE A 25 23.49 1.62 -1.06
CA PHE A 25 23.75 0.61 -0.03
C PHE A 25 22.77 -0.57 -0.18
N PRO A 26 23.18 -1.83 0.10
CA PRO A 26 22.30 -2.99 -0.04
C PRO A 26 20.95 -2.76 0.65
N VAL A 27 19.89 -2.87 -0.16
CA VAL A 27 18.51 -2.78 0.31
C VAL A 27 18.09 -4.19 0.66
N VAL A 28 17.76 -4.43 1.93
CA VAL A 28 17.16 -5.70 2.34
C VAL A 28 15.98 -5.99 1.42
N THR A 29 15.97 -7.15 0.77
CA THR A 29 14.93 -7.47 -0.20
C THR A 29 13.64 -7.88 0.52
N SER A 30 12.52 -7.85 -0.20
CA SER A 30 11.26 -8.39 0.31
C SER A 30 11.37 -9.86 0.68
N ASP A 31 12.22 -10.59 -0.04
CA ASP A 31 12.35 -12.04 0.04
C ASP A 31 13.19 -12.42 1.26
N GLU A 32 14.23 -11.65 1.56
CA GLU A 32 15.01 -11.75 2.80
C GLU A 32 14.14 -11.53 4.06
N LEU A 33 13.13 -10.68 3.96
CA LEU A 33 12.15 -10.42 5.02
C LEU A 33 10.91 -11.33 4.94
N SER A 34 10.87 -12.30 4.02
CA SER A 34 9.76 -13.24 3.82
C SER A 34 8.40 -12.55 3.68
N MET A 35 8.37 -11.41 2.99
CA MET A 35 7.18 -10.57 2.85
C MET A 35 6.28 -11.06 1.72
N GLU A 36 5.69 -12.23 1.87
CA GLU A 36 4.79 -12.80 0.86
C GLU A 36 3.38 -12.19 0.91
N VAL A 37 2.72 -12.18 -0.26
CA VAL A 37 1.28 -11.87 -0.33
C VAL A 37 0.53 -13.07 0.22
N GLY A 38 -0.06 -12.93 1.39
CA GLY A 38 -0.92 -13.98 1.96
C GLY A 38 -2.36 -13.95 1.43
N ASP A 39 -3.23 -14.74 2.05
CA ASP A 39 -4.68 -14.76 1.82
C ASP A 39 -5.32 -13.36 1.76
N ARG A 40 -6.17 -13.17 0.74
CA ARG A 40 -6.92 -11.97 0.38
C ARG A 40 -8.43 -12.19 0.37
N SER A 41 -8.92 -13.35 0.80
CA SER A 41 -10.35 -13.73 0.75
C SER A 41 -11.27 -12.73 1.47
N HIS A 42 -10.77 -12.03 2.48
CA HIS A 42 -11.48 -10.98 3.21
C HIS A 42 -11.63 -9.64 2.45
N ALA A 43 -10.99 -9.48 1.28
CA ALA A 43 -11.16 -8.30 0.45
C ALA A 43 -12.57 -8.28 -0.15
N LYS A 44 -13.33 -7.21 0.13
CA LYS A 44 -14.73 -7.12 -0.31
C LYS A 44 -14.82 -7.03 -1.83
N HIS A 45 -15.70 -7.82 -2.42
CA HIS A 45 -16.01 -7.77 -3.85
C HIS A 45 -16.87 -6.54 -4.21
N PRO A 46 -16.78 -5.93 -5.40
CA PRO A 46 -17.61 -4.78 -5.80
C PRO A 46 -19.12 -4.94 -5.52
N ARG A 47 -19.64 -6.16 -5.64
CA ARG A 47 -21.03 -6.52 -5.29
C ARG A 47 -21.45 -6.14 -3.87
N THR A 48 -20.53 -6.01 -2.91
CA THR A 48 -20.87 -5.55 -1.54
C THR A 48 -21.27 -4.07 -1.46
N LYS A 49 -21.08 -3.31 -2.55
CA LYS A 49 -21.53 -1.93 -2.72
C LYS A 49 -22.68 -1.84 -3.75
N ASP A 50 -23.32 -2.97 -4.06
CA ASP A 50 -24.29 -3.12 -5.14
C ASP A 50 -23.73 -2.74 -6.52
N TRP A 51 -22.40 -2.81 -6.69
CA TRP A 51 -21.78 -2.51 -7.96
C TRP A 51 -21.74 -3.72 -8.89
N VAL A 52 -22.07 -3.45 -10.15
CA VAL A 52 -21.90 -4.40 -11.25
C VAL A 52 -20.53 -4.19 -11.88
N VAL A 53 -19.79 -5.26 -12.13
CA VAL A 53 -18.54 -5.19 -12.88
C VAL A 53 -18.87 -5.24 -14.37
N ASP A 54 -18.61 -4.15 -15.07
CA ASP A 54 -18.95 -3.92 -16.48
C ASP A 54 -17.76 -3.20 -17.13
N LEU A 55 -16.64 -3.93 -17.26
CA LEU A 55 -15.36 -3.36 -17.69
C LEU A 55 -15.45 -2.91 -19.15
N ARG A 56 -15.06 -1.65 -19.39
CA ARG A 56 -15.09 -1.06 -20.72
C ARG A 56 -13.68 -1.00 -21.31
N PRO A 57 -13.46 -1.49 -22.56
CA PRO A 57 -12.13 -1.48 -23.18
C PRO A 57 -11.54 -0.08 -23.41
N ASP A 58 -12.38 0.95 -23.54
CA ASP A 58 -11.96 2.35 -23.74
C ASP A 58 -11.61 3.07 -22.43
N CYS A 59 -11.81 2.40 -21.29
CA CYS A 59 -11.60 2.92 -19.95
C CYS A 59 -10.40 2.21 -19.29
N SER A 60 -9.50 2.98 -18.68
CA SER A 60 -8.40 2.39 -17.91
C SER A 60 -8.13 3.14 -16.62
N VAL A 61 -7.61 2.42 -15.63
CA VAL A 61 -7.07 3.00 -14.40
C VAL A 61 -5.78 2.29 -14.03
N ARG A 62 -4.71 3.06 -13.81
CA ARG A 62 -3.38 2.57 -13.39
C ARG A 62 -2.96 3.26 -12.10
N ILE A 63 -2.19 2.55 -11.27
CA ILE A 63 -1.69 3.11 -10.02
C ILE A 63 -0.24 3.56 -10.20
N SER A 64 0.04 4.81 -9.81
CA SER A 64 1.40 5.32 -9.58
C SER A 64 1.59 5.55 -8.08
N VAL A 65 2.73 5.15 -7.54
CA VAL A 65 3.01 5.24 -6.10
C VAL A 65 4.28 6.02 -5.86
N GLN A 66 4.21 6.90 -4.87
CA GLN A 66 5.36 7.63 -4.39
C GLN A 66 5.46 7.52 -2.88
N LYS A 67 6.68 7.36 -2.37
CA LYS A 67 6.98 7.39 -0.93
C LYS A 67 7.66 8.70 -0.56
N LEU A 68 7.26 9.23 0.59
CA LEU A 68 7.87 10.37 1.25
C LEU A 68 8.40 9.91 2.60
N ARG A 69 9.67 10.23 2.90
CA ARG A 69 10.28 10.03 4.22
C ARG A 69 10.59 11.37 4.86
N GLY A 70 9.99 11.64 6.02
CA GLY A 70 10.20 12.88 6.76
C GLY A 70 9.33 14.05 6.27
N ARG A 71 9.11 15.04 7.13
CA ARG A 71 8.24 16.21 6.83
C ARG A 71 8.75 17.10 5.68
N LYS A 72 10.07 17.11 5.44
CA LYS A 72 10.74 17.88 4.37
C LYS A 72 11.31 16.98 3.26
N GLY A 73 10.94 15.70 3.24
CA GLY A 73 11.46 14.77 2.24
C GLY A 73 11.00 15.11 0.83
N LYS A 74 11.68 14.55 -0.17
CA LYS A 74 11.18 14.53 -1.55
C LYS A 74 10.39 13.25 -1.77
N PHE A 75 9.26 13.34 -2.47
CA PHE A 75 8.55 12.16 -2.96
C PHE A 75 9.45 11.42 -3.96
N ARG A 76 9.59 10.11 -3.78
CA ARG A 76 10.30 9.22 -4.71
C ARG A 76 9.35 8.14 -5.20
N ASP A 77 9.45 7.79 -6.46
CA ASP A 77 8.63 6.74 -7.04
C ASP A 77 8.91 5.39 -6.38
N TYR A 78 7.86 4.60 -6.26
CA TYR A 78 7.90 3.24 -5.74
C TYR A 78 7.29 2.31 -6.80
N ARG A 79 7.97 1.20 -7.08
CA ARG A 79 7.50 0.18 -8.03
C ARG A 79 6.75 -0.92 -7.30
N SER A 80 5.74 -1.49 -7.94
CA SER A 80 4.97 -2.61 -7.38
C SER A 80 5.91 -3.77 -7.05
N GLY A 81 5.78 -4.32 -5.84
CA GLY A 81 6.66 -5.38 -5.35
C GLY A 81 8.11 -4.93 -5.11
N GLY A 82 8.38 -3.63 -5.10
CA GLY A 82 9.70 -3.09 -4.84
C GLY A 82 10.20 -3.38 -3.42
N PRO A 83 11.40 -2.86 -3.07
CA PRO A 83 11.99 -3.15 -1.78
C PRO A 83 11.10 -2.71 -0.60
N PRO A 84 11.25 -3.31 0.59
CA PRO A 84 10.53 -2.95 1.78
C PRO A 84 10.65 -1.45 2.10
N ILE A 85 9.51 -0.85 2.44
CA ILE A 85 9.44 0.49 2.97
C ILE A 85 9.52 0.39 4.49
N PHE A 86 10.60 0.90 5.05
CA PHE A 86 10.77 0.99 6.49
C PHE A 86 9.79 2.02 7.08
N ALA A 87 8.83 1.51 7.84
CA ALA A 87 7.78 2.26 8.49
C ALA A 87 8.36 3.17 9.58
N SER A 88 7.98 4.45 9.51
CA SER A 88 8.20 5.41 10.57
C SER A 88 6.98 6.32 10.70
N ALA A 89 6.88 7.05 11.81
CA ALA A 89 5.79 8.01 12.03
C ALA A 89 5.75 9.14 10.98
N GLN A 90 6.81 9.31 10.20
CA GLN A 90 6.96 10.33 9.16
C GLN A 90 7.03 9.73 7.74
N THR A 91 6.72 8.44 7.58
CA THR A 91 6.68 7.80 6.27
C THR A 91 5.25 7.81 5.72
N THR A 92 5.08 8.48 4.59
CA THR A 92 3.80 8.63 3.90
C THR A 92 3.91 8.05 2.49
N LEU A 93 2.90 7.30 2.09
CA LEU A 93 2.71 6.80 0.74
C LEU A 93 1.62 7.60 0.06
N ARG A 94 1.88 8.03 -1.17
CA ARG A 94 0.91 8.70 -2.04
C ARG A 94 0.64 7.81 -3.24
N PHE A 95 -0.59 7.33 -3.34
CA PHE A 95 -1.11 6.59 -4.48
C PHE A 95 -1.86 7.54 -5.38
N ARG A 96 -1.66 7.44 -6.70
CA ARG A 96 -2.41 8.18 -7.71
C ARG A 96 -3.04 7.22 -8.70
N ALA A 97 -4.34 7.38 -8.93
CA ALA A 97 -5.07 6.72 -9.99
C ALA A 97 -4.91 7.57 -11.26
N LEU A 98 -4.20 7.02 -12.23
CA LEU A 98 -4.04 7.57 -13.58
C LEU A 98 -5.14 6.96 -14.44
N THR A 99 -6.09 7.77 -14.88
CA THR A 99 -7.30 7.32 -15.57
C THR A 99 -7.31 7.75 -17.04
N SER A 100 -8.02 7.00 -17.88
CA SER A 100 -8.34 7.37 -19.25
C SER A 100 -9.76 6.92 -19.62
N GLY A 101 -10.37 7.56 -20.62
CA GLY A 101 -11.67 7.18 -21.17
C GLY A 101 -12.85 7.97 -20.60
N ASP A 102 -13.06 7.97 -19.28
CA ASP A 102 -14.25 8.56 -18.65
C ASP A 102 -13.90 9.51 -17.49
N SER A 103 -13.96 10.82 -17.76
CA SER A 103 -13.68 11.88 -16.77
C SER A 103 -14.78 12.07 -15.72
N GLY A 104 -15.98 11.54 -15.95
CA GLY A 104 -17.12 11.64 -15.03
C GLY A 104 -17.20 10.51 -14.02
N ALA A 105 -16.32 9.51 -14.13
CA ALA A 105 -16.30 8.38 -13.23
C ALA A 105 -15.63 8.71 -11.89
N SER A 106 -16.16 8.11 -10.83
CA SER A 106 -15.62 8.21 -9.48
C SER A 106 -14.51 7.20 -9.23
N ILE A 107 -13.42 7.63 -8.59
CA ILE A 107 -12.37 6.73 -8.15
C ILE A 107 -12.61 6.25 -6.72
N TRP A 108 -12.51 4.93 -6.57
CA TRP A 108 -12.57 4.22 -5.30
C TRP A 108 -11.33 3.37 -5.11
N TRP A 109 -10.89 3.25 -3.86
CA TRP A 109 -9.70 2.52 -3.49
C TRP A 109 -10.08 1.30 -2.65
N ARG A 110 -9.30 0.23 -2.79
CA ARG A 110 -9.29 -0.91 -1.87
C ARG A 110 -7.84 -1.17 -1.47
N VAL A 111 -7.61 -1.33 -0.18
CA VAL A 111 -6.32 -1.74 0.37
C VAL A 111 -6.55 -3.04 1.11
N THR A 112 -5.80 -4.08 0.75
CA THR A 112 -5.87 -5.42 1.35
C THR A 112 -4.57 -5.75 2.03
N ASN A 113 -4.62 -5.94 3.35
CA ASN A 113 -3.46 -6.30 4.14
C ASN A 113 -3.35 -7.84 4.21
N THR A 114 -2.20 -8.41 3.86
CA THR A 114 -2.08 -9.88 3.66
C THR A 114 -1.05 -10.58 4.54
N GLY A 115 -0.28 -9.85 5.35
CA GLY A 115 0.79 -10.39 6.21
C GLY A 115 0.28 -11.10 7.48
N ALA A 116 1.10 -12.01 8.03
CA ALA A 116 0.79 -12.77 9.25
C ALA A 116 0.38 -11.87 10.43
N HIS A 117 1.08 -10.75 10.60
CA HIS A 117 0.77 -9.77 11.64
C HIS A 117 -0.65 -9.17 11.52
N ALA A 118 -1.13 -8.93 10.30
CA ALA A 118 -2.48 -8.42 10.07
C ALA A 118 -3.56 -9.44 10.49
N ARG A 119 -3.23 -10.75 10.46
CA ARG A 119 -4.10 -11.82 10.95
C ARG A 119 -3.99 -12.01 12.46
N GLU A 120 -2.78 -12.14 12.98
CA GLU A 120 -2.51 -12.47 14.39
C GLU A 120 -2.97 -11.40 15.36
N THR A 121 -2.90 -10.12 14.97
CA THR A 121 -3.30 -9.04 15.87
C THR A 121 -4.81 -8.98 16.10
N GLY A 122 -5.65 -9.65 15.30
CA GLY A 122 -7.11 -9.78 15.51
C GLY A 122 -7.92 -8.47 15.62
N VAL A 123 -7.27 -7.31 15.65
CA VAL A 123 -7.84 -6.02 15.98
C VAL A 123 -7.85 -5.16 14.72
N LYS A 124 -8.96 -5.15 13.97
CA LYS A 124 -9.27 -4.09 12.98
C LYS A 124 -8.16 -3.74 11.95
N GLN A 125 -7.22 -4.64 11.67
CA GLN A 125 -6.11 -4.38 10.73
C GLN A 125 -6.24 -5.15 9.40
N LEU A 126 -7.14 -6.14 9.30
CA LEU A 126 -7.53 -6.69 8.01
C LEU A 126 -8.37 -5.63 7.29
N ARG A 127 -7.76 -5.01 6.28
CA ARG A 127 -8.43 -4.07 5.39
C ARG A 127 -8.90 -4.83 4.16
N GLY A 128 -10.03 -4.42 3.63
CA GLY A 128 -10.59 -4.99 2.41
C GLY A 128 -11.77 -4.22 1.84
N ASP A 129 -12.13 -3.10 2.48
CA ASP A 129 -13.26 -2.26 2.13
C ASP A 129 -12.94 -1.28 1.00
N PHE A 130 -14.00 -0.83 0.32
CA PHE A 130 -13.95 0.26 -0.65
C PHE A 130 -14.13 1.63 0.03
N PHE A 131 -13.20 2.54 -0.22
CA PHE A 131 -13.21 3.89 0.36
C PHE A 131 -12.77 4.96 -0.66
N ARG A 132 -12.99 6.24 -0.32
CA ARG A 132 -12.56 7.40 -1.12
C ARG A 132 -11.14 7.81 -0.74
N GLY A 133 -10.41 8.40 -1.69
CA GLY A 133 -9.03 8.84 -1.49
C GLY A 133 -8.87 9.74 -0.26
N LYS A 134 -7.87 9.44 0.56
CA LYS A 134 -7.55 10.21 1.78
C LYS A 134 -6.56 11.33 1.49
N GLY A 135 -6.75 12.44 2.20
CA GLY A 135 -5.89 13.62 2.15
C GLY A 135 -4.53 13.41 2.84
N PRO A 136 -3.65 14.42 2.82
CA PRO A 136 -2.26 14.30 3.32
C PRO A 136 -2.12 13.83 4.79
N ASP A 137 -3.14 14.02 5.62
CA ASP A 137 -3.20 13.53 7.00
C ASP A 137 -3.42 12.00 7.12
N CYS A 138 -3.62 11.32 5.99
CA CYS A 138 -3.87 9.88 5.84
C CYS A 138 -5.15 9.37 6.52
N LYS A 139 -6.02 10.28 6.98
CA LYS A 139 -7.21 9.96 7.79
C LYS A 139 -8.48 10.57 7.20
N SER A 140 -8.45 11.86 6.88
CA SER A 140 -9.60 12.59 6.38
C SER A 140 -9.75 12.38 4.86
N PRO A 141 -10.98 12.48 4.31
CA PRO A 141 -11.16 12.54 2.87
C PRO A 141 -10.33 13.68 2.25
N GLY A 142 -9.70 13.41 1.11
CA GLY A 142 -8.97 14.43 0.36
C GLY A 142 -9.85 15.08 -0.72
N ASP A 143 -9.44 16.28 -1.17
CA ASP A 143 -10.16 17.01 -2.23
C ASP A 143 -10.08 16.33 -3.60
N ASN A 144 -9.02 15.55 -3.84
CA ASN A 144 -8.84 14.78 -5.05
C ASN A 144 -9.01 13.27 -4.78
N PRO A 145 -10.13 12.65 -5.18
CA PRO A 145 -10.39 11.23 -4.93
C PRO A 145 -9.46 10.28 -5.71
N SER A 146 -8.83 10.76 -6.78
CA SER A 146 -7.80 10.04 -7.53
C SER A 146 -6.46 9.98 -6.80
N ILE A 147 -6.35 10.61 -5.63
CA ILE A 147 -5.18 10.53 -4.76
C ILE A 147 -5.57 9.90 -3.43
N ASN A 148 -4.80 8.91 -2.98
CA ASN A 148 -4.92 8.34 -1.65
C ASN A 148 -3.59 8.46 -0.91
N HIS A 149 -3.60 8.99 0.31
CA HIS A 149 -2.45 8.96 1.20
C HIS A 149 -2.62 7.88 2.27
N GLU A 150 -1.55 7.14 2.53
CA GLU A 150 -1.48 6.14 3.59
C GLU A 150 -0.22 6.33 4.43
N SER A 151 -0.33 6.02 5.73
CA SER A 151 0.84 5.85 6.59
C SER A 151 1.38 4.42 6.45
N ALA A 152 2.71 4.28 6.42
CA ALA A 152 3.36 2.98 6.47
C ALA A 152 3.55 2.58 7.94
N ALA A 153 2.58 1.85 8.52
CA ALA A 153 2.57 1.57 9.96
C ALA A 153 2.79 0.09 10.35
N TYR A 154 2.42 -0.84 9.48
CA TYR A 154 2.36 -2.27 9.80
C TYR A 154 3.23 -3.09 8.87
N THR A 155 3.79 -4.17 9.39
CA THR A 155 4.63 -5.06 8.59
C THR A 155 3.78 -5.99 7.72
N GLY A 156 4.15 -6.11 6.45
CA GLY A 156 3.60 -7.10 5.54
C GLY A 156 3.52 -6.63 4.10
N ALA A 157 3.00 -7.51 3.24
CA ALA A 157 2.59 -7.17 1.90
C ALA A 157 1.16 -6.60 1.91
N HIS A 158 1.01 -5.44 1.30
CA HIS A 158 -0.24 -4.72 1.13
C HIS A 158 -0.57 -4.65 -0.35
N ILE A 159 -1.80 -5.01 -0.72
CA ILE A 159 -2.29 -4.88 -2.08
C ILE A 159 -3.18 -3.66 -2.18
N ILE A 160 -2.89 -2.80 -3.16
CA ILE A 160 -3.64 -1.58 -3.43
C ILE A 160 -4.28 -1.71 -4.81
N GLU A 161 -5.56 -1.42 -4.87
CA GLU A 161 -6.37 -1.48 -6.08
C GLU A 161 -7.20 -0.20 -6.21
N ALA A 162 -7.37 0.27 -7.45
CA ALA A 162 -8.19 1.41 -7.80
C ALA A 162 -9.31 0.97 -8.75
N PHE A 163 -10.49 1.50 -8.53
CA PHE A 163 -11.71 1.18 -9.25
C PHE A 163 -12.31 2.46 -9.80
N MET A 164 -12.57 2.49 -11.11
CA MET A 164 -13.28 3.56 -11.77
C MET A 164 -14.75 3.17 -11.85
N VAL A 165 -15.61 3.97 -11.20
CA VAL A 165 -17.02 3.62 -10.96
C VAL A 165 -17.94 4.72 -11.51
N ARG A 166 -18.92 4.33 -12.33
CA ARG A 166 -19.94 5.25 -12.88
C ARG A 166 -21.32 4.63 -12.74
N GLY A 167 -22.26 5.34 -12.11
CA GLY A 167 -23.65 4.89 -11.96
C GLY A 167 -23.79 3.48 -11.36
N GLY A 168 -22.97 3.14 -10.35
CA GLY A 168 -22.98 1.81 -9.74
C GLY A 168 -22.30 0.71 -10.57
N ARG A 169 -21.57 1.06 -11.63
CA ARG A 169 -20.80 0.10 -12.42
C ARG A 169 -19.31 0.32 -12.29
N VAL A 170 -18.55 -0.73 -12.02
CA VAL A 170 -17.08 -0.72 -12.15
C VAL A 170 -16.75 -0.82 -13.63
N ILE A 171 -16.32 0.29 -14.22
CA ILE A 171 -16.02 0.42 -15.65
C ILE A 171 -14.53 0.22 -15.98
N ALA A 172 -13.66 0.35 -14.98
CA ALA A 172 -12.26 -0.07 -15.08
C ALA A 172 -11.73 -0.44 -13.68
N GLN A 173 -10.76 -1.35 -13.64
CA GLN A 173 -10.04 -1.75 -12.44
C GLN A 173 -8.55 -1.78 -12.74
N SER A 174 -7.73 -1.36 -11.77
CA SER A 174 -6.28 -1.41 -11.92
C SER A 174 -5.75 -2.82 -11.70
N GLU A 175 -4.59 -3.11 -12.28
CA GLU A 175 -3.77 -4.21 -11.79
C GLU A 175 -3.48 -4.05 -10.29
N PRO A 176 -3.39 -5.15 -9.52
CA PRO A 176 -3.02 -5.11 -8.12
C PRO A 176 -1.62 -4.52 -7.93
N PHE A 177 -1.51 -3.47 -7.11
CA PHE A 177 -0.24 -2.85 -6.79
C PHE A 177 0.25 -3.34 -5.42
N ARG A 178 1.39 -4.03 -5.36
CA ARG A 178 1.98 -4.54 -4.12
C ARG A 178 2.91 -3.51 -3.48
N VAL A 179 2.70 -3.21 -2.20
CA VAL A 179 3.61 -2.46 -1.35
C VAL A 179 4.07 -3.34 -0.20
N ASN A 180 5.38 -3.42 -0.03
CA ASN A 180 6.01 -4.11 1.09
C ASN A 180 6.33 -3.07 2.17
N VAL A 181 5.73 -3.17 3.35
CA VAL A 181 6.06 -2.32 4.51
C VAL A 181 6.72 -3.15 5.60
N PHE A 182 7.84 -2.68 6.17
CA PHE A 182 8.47 -3.28 7.34
C PHE A 182 8.41 -2.31 8.52
N SER A 183 7.84 -2.73 9.64
CA SER A 183 7.73 -1.95 10.86
C SER A 183 8.47 -2.60 12.01
N ARG A 184 9.42 -1.86 12.59
CA ARG A 184 10.18 -2.29 13.77
C ARG A 184 9.30 -2.59 14.98
N LYS A 185 8.14 -1.93 15.07
CA LYS A 185 7.16 -2.18 16.15
C LYS A 185 6.46 -3.53 15.99
N PHE A 186 6.47 -4.09 14.79
CA PHE A 186 5.72 -5.27 14.40
C PHE A 186 6.57 -6.18 13.51
N PRO A 187 7.75 -6.65 13.95
CA PRO A 187 8.64 -7.42 13.08
C PRO A 187 7.97 -8.73 12.63
N VAL A 188 8.27 -9.21 11.42
CA VAL A 188 7.82 -10.55 10.99
C VAL A 188 8.55 -11.57 11.84
N PHE A 189 7.83 -12.27 12.72
CA PHE A 189 8.36 -13.43 13.41
C PHE A 189 8.25 -14.62 12.47
N ARG A 190 9.37 -15.21 12.07
CA ARG A 190 9.35 -16.55 11.47
C ARG A 190 8.93 -17.55 12.56
N ARG A 191 8.04 -18.48 12.21
CA ARG A 191 7.94 -19.77 12.90
C ARG A 191 9.13 -20.63 12.49
#